data_AF-A0A524MKN9-F1
#
_entry.id   AF-A0A524MKN9-F1
#
_cell.length_a   1.000
_cell.length_b   1.000
_cell.length_c   1.000
_cell.angle_alpha   90.00
_cell.angle_beta   90.00
_cell.angle_gamma   90.00
#
_symmetry.space_group_name_H-M   'P 1'
#
loop_
_entity.id
_entity.type
_entity.pdbx_description
1 polymer ?
#
loop_
_entity_poly.entity_id
_entity_poly.type
_entity_poly.pdbx_seq_one_letter_code
_entity_poly.pdbx_strand_id
1 'polypeptide(L)'
;MSGRCCSASHAPGLAFRGQIALQVRNLGLEPGDTVMLHASVGAIGWIAGGPSEVLAGILDALGPEGTLMMVVGWDGSPYDIVVDAPQVPAAMLELWPAFDPATSRAVPSWSILAECLRTWPGAKRSEHPDSSFAAVGRYADELTQAHPLNYGMGEGSPLGKLCQRKGRVLLLGAPLSSLTLLHHAEHLANVPGKKVVRYKAPILRNGERQWIDIEEFDTNGCLPWRGAVDLFEAIASQHVQEGHGVIGLVGAAKSYLLDADVLNRFAIDWIEQEFQHPSEPLGEIHVRVADPRDHREVANLLAAMEEERTGTPVSASRFTAQVDESLEGQDRRVFIAETPHKLVGMLVARGESGQPGMLEHAFVYPGTRRQGILRELEIEASAYLLERGCTSIGFELKPDNHAAREAGMALGYAPTEESWERAL
;
A
#
# COMPACT_ATOMS: atom_id res chain seq x y z
N MET A 1 -39.66 23.18 21.81
CA MET A 1 -39.86 21.86 21.18
C MET A 1 -38.47 21.28 20.91
N SER A 2 -38.00 20.48 21.87
CA SER A 2 -37.53 19.10 21.66
C SER A 2 -36.42 19.02 20.60
N GLY A 3 -35.15 19.10 20.98
CA GLY A 3 -34.52 18.09 21.82
C GLY A 3 -34.14 16.90 20.94
N ARG A 4 -32.95 16.97 20.32
CA ARG A 4 -32.20 15.76 19.99
C ARG A 4 -31.05 15.71 20.97
N CYS A 5 -31.28 14.91 22.00
CA CYS A 5 -30.24 14.32 22.80
C CYS A 5 -29.37 13.51 21.83
N CYS A 6 -28.28 14.11 21.35
CA CYS A 6 -27.17 13.30 20.84
C CYS A 6 -26.67 12.49 22.02
N SER A 7 -26.81 11.17 21.93
CA SER A 7 -26.12 10.24 22.79
C SER A 7 -24.66 10.66 22.88
N ALA A 8 -24.15 10.77 24.11
CA ALA A 8 -22.75 11.05 24.37
C ALA A 8 -21.89 9.86 23.89
N SER A 9 -21.62 9.79 22.59
CA SER A 9 -20.40 9.18 22.09
C SER A 9 -19.28 10.19 22.35
N HIS A 10 -18.24 9.77 23.08
CA HIS A 10 -17.12 10.63 23.42
C HIS A 10 -16.54 11.26 22.14
N ALA A 11 -16.38 12.59 22.12
CA ALA A 11 -15.56 13.23 21.10
C ALA A 11 -14.16 12.61 21.16
N PRO A 12 -13.60 12.06 20.06
CA PRO A 12 -12.27 11.49 20.09
C PRO A 12 -11.25 12.55 20.54
N GLY A 13 -10.38 12.11 21.46
CA GLY A 13 -9.59 12.91 22.39
C GLY A 13 -8.82 14.10 21.81
N LEU A 14 -8.84 15.18 22.57
CA LEU A 14 -7.92 16.30 22.42
C LEU A 14 -6.51 15.86 22.84
N ALA A 15 -5.53 15.97 21.95
CA ALA A 15 -4.13 15.61 22.18
C ALA A 15 -3.27 16.87 22.36
N PHE A 16 -2.41 16.85 23.39
CA PHE A 16 -1.46 17.93 23.68
C PHE A 16 -0.03 17.43 23.55
N ARG A 17 0.90 18.30 23.16
CA ARG A 17 2.35 18.02 23.04
C ARG A 17 2.92 17.22 24.22
N GLY A 18 2.68 17.66 25.45
CA GLY A 18 3.17 16.96 26.65
C GLY A 18 2.57 15.57 26.85
N GLN A 19 1.31 15.37 26.44
CA GLN A 19 0.67 14.06 26.46
C GLN A 19 1.27 13.14 25.39
N ILE A 20 1.51 13.65 24.18
CA ILE A 20 2.19 12.91 23.10
C ILE A 20 3.56 12.45 23.58
N ALA A 21 4.36 13.35 24.16
CA ALA A 21 5.69 13.04 24.70
C ALA A 21 5.65 11.93 25.76
N LEU A 22 4.69 11.99 26.69
CA LEU A 22 4.51 10.96 27.72
C LEU A 22 4.06 9.62 27.10
N GLN A 23 3.13 9.65 26.15
CA GLN A 23 2.59 8.43 25.53
C GLN A 23 3.63 7.70 24.69
N VAL A 24 4.47 8.41 23.92
CA VAL A 24 5.56 7.75 23.19
C VAL A 24 6.63 7.19 24.14
N ARG A 25 6.89 7.83 25.28
CA ARG A 25 7.76 7.24 26.33
C ARG A 25 7.14 5.99 26.95
N ASN A 26 5.84 5.98 27.17
CA ASN A 26 5.13 4.79 27.66
C ASN A 26 5.14 3.63 26.64
N LEU A 27 5.27 3.92 25.35
CA LEU A 27 5.55 2.91 24.31
C LEU A 27 6.99 2.39 24.34
N GLY A 28 7.85 2.94 25.19
CA GLY A 28 9.25 2.55 25.33
C GLY A 28 10.22 3.42 24.53
N LEU A 29 9.79 4.58 24.01
CA LEU A 29 10.71 5.55 23.41
C LEU A 29 11.59 6.18 24.50
N GLU A 30 12.90 6.12 24.32
CA GLU A 30 13.88 6.61 25.30
C GLU A 30 14.59 7.87 24.82
N PRO A 31 15.05 8.74 25.75
CA PRO A 31 15.92 9.85 25.38
C PRO A 31 17.19 9.36 24.67
N GLY A 32 17.58 10.03 23.58
CA GLY A 32 18.73 9.63 22.77
C GLY A 32 18.40 8.66 21.63
N ASP A 33 17.20 8.11 21.56
CA ASP A 33 16.81 7.21 20.46
C ASP A 33 16.92 7.90 19.09
N THR A 34 17.21 7.10 18.06
CA THR A 34 17.07 7.50 16.65
C THR A 34 15.83 6.84 16.08
N VAL A 35 14.83 7.63 15.65
CA VAL A 35 13.51 7.11 15.29
C VAL A 35 13.07 7.57 13.93
N MET A 36 12.61 6.61 13.12
CA MET A 36 11.84 6.87 11.91
C MET A 36 10.35 6.91 12.23
N LEU A 37 9.63 7.93 11.74
CA LEU A 37 8.19 8.11 11.99
C LEU A 37 7.38 7.91 10.71
N HIS A 38 6.30 7.13 10.82
CA HIS A 38 5.15 7.18 9.90
C HIS A 38 3.91 7.58 10.69
N ALA A 39 3.11 8.51 10.17
CA ALA A 39 2.00 9.06 10.95
C ALA A 39 0.75 9.36 10.12
N SER A 40 -0.38 8.84 10.58
CA SER A 40 -1.71 9.30 10.19
C SER A 40 -2.20 10.33 11.21
N VAL A 41 -2.04 11.62 10.89
CA VAL A 41 -2.42 12.72 11.78
C VAL A 41 -3.90 12.66 12.16
N GLY A 42 -4.77 12.25 11.23
CA GLY A 42 -6.20 12.09 11.49
C GLY A 42 -6.52 11.02 12.55
N ALA A 43 -5.72 9.96 12.64
CA ALA A 43 -5.90 8.90 13.63
C ALA A 43 -5.58 9.35 15.06
N ILE A 44 -4.80 10.42 15.24
CA ILE A 44 -4.39 10.95 16.55
C ILE A 44 -5.56 11.63 17.26
N GLY A 45 -6.51 12.19 16.50
CA GLY A 45 -7.59 13.03 17.00
C GLY A 45 -7.27 14.52 16.87
N TRP A 46 -7.88 15.35 17.72
CA TRP A 46 -7.69 16.80 17.65
C TRP A 46 -6.41 17.24 18.35
N ILE A 47 -5.40 17.68 17.61
CA ILE A 47 -4.12 18.12 18.17
C ILE A 47 -4.19 19.61 18.49
N ALA A 48 -4.09 19.96 19.77
CA ALA A 48 -4.02 21.36 20.20
C ALA A 48 -2.73 22.01 19.67
N GLY A 49 -2.85 23.03 18.81
CA GLY A 49 -1.72 23.71 18.15
C GLY A 49 -1.38 23.16 16.75
N GLY A 50 -2.06 22.10 16.29
CA GLY A 50 -1.91 21.55 14.95
C GLY A 50 -0.81 20.49 14.82
N PRO A 51 -0.57 19.96 13.60
CA PRO A 51 0.25 18.77 13.38
C PRO A 51 1.69 18.87 13.90
N SER A 52 2.32 20.05 13.82
CA SER A 52 3.69 20.26 14.29
C SER A 52 3.90 19.95 15.77
N GLU A 53 2.85 20.02 16.60
CA GLU A 53 2.93 19.67 18.03
C GLU A 53 3.16 18.17 18.27
N VAL A 54 2.86 17.31 17.28
CA VAL A 54 3.23 15.90 17.30
C VAL A 54 4.75 15.74 17.22
N LEU A 55 5.38 16.40 16.25
CA LEU A 55 6.84 16.40 16.11
C LEU A 55 7.52 17.00 17.34
N ALA A 56 6.98 18.11 17.84
CA ALA A 56 7.49 18.76 19.05
C ALA A 56 7.43 17.82 20.27
N GLY A 57 6.33 17.09 20.46
CA GLY A 57 6.19 16.13 21.56
C GLY A 57 7.15 14.93 21.44
N ILE A 58 7.35 14.42 20.23
CA ILE A 58 8.33 13.34 19.98
C ILE A 58 9.75 13.84 20.23
N LEU A 59 10.10 15.03 19.73
CA LEU A 59 11.42 15.63 19.95
C LEU A 59 11.68 15.92 21.45
N ASP A 60 10.67 16.33 22.23
CA ASP A 60 10.79 16.45 23.68
C ASP A 60 11.06 15.11 24.36
N ALA A 61 10.42 14.04 23.89
CA ALA A 61 10.63 12.70 24.41
C ALA A 61 12.07 12.22 24.17
N LEU A 62 12.57 12.45 22.94
CA LEU A 62 13.92 12.10 22.46
C LEU A 62 15.01 12.95 23.13
N GLY A 63 14.74 14.21 23.45
CA GLY A 63 15.74 15.13 24.00
C GLY A 63 16.85 15.49 23.01
N PRO A 64 17.89 16.23 23.47
CA PRO A 64 18.91 16.81 22.59
C PRO A 64 19.84 15.78 21.93
N GLU A 65 19.99 14.59 22.53
CA GLU A 65 20.82 13.51 21.99
C GLU A 65 20.06 12.61 21.01
N GLY A 66 18.73 12.75 20.91
CA GLY A 66 17.92 11.93 20.02
C GLY A 66 17.84 12.48 18.60
N THR A 67 17.26 11.69 17.70
CA THR A 67 17.08 12.05 16.28
C THR A 67 15.75 11.53 15.75
N LEU A 68 15.00 12.38 15.07
CA LEU A 68 13.75 12.03 14.39
C LEU A 68 13.95 12.08 12.87
N MET A 69 13.50 11.05 12.15
CA MET A 69 13.62 10.91 10.71
C MET A 69 12.25 10.56 10.10
N MET A 70 11.98 11.03 8.88
CA MET A 70 10.84 10.62 8.08
C MET A 70 11.25 10.45 6.63
N VAL A 71 10.62 9.51 5.93
CA VAL A 71 10.61 9.53 4.45
C VAL A 71 9.78 10.73 4.00
N VAL A 72 10.28 11.48 3.01
CA VAL A 72 9.63 12.71 2.52
C VAL A 72 9.38 12.72 1.02
N GLY A 73 10.19 12.02 0.22
CA GLY A 73 10.04 11.96 -1.24
C GLY A 73 10.06 13.33 -1.90
N TRP A 74 9.52 13.46 -3.12
CA TRP A 74 9.39 14.76 -3.80
C TRP A 74 8.05 14.87 -4.55
N ASP A 75 7.22 15.83 -4.15
CA ASP A 75 5.91 16.13 -4.76
C ASP A 75 5.99 16.46 -6.27
N GLY A 76 7.13 17.02 -6.71
CA GLY A 76 7.37 17.38 -8.11
C GLY A 76 8.19 16.33 -8.88
N SER A 77 8.34 15.12 -8.35
CA SER A 77 9.09 14.07 -9.06
C SER A 77 8.42 13.71 -10.40
N PRO A 78 9.20 13.53 -11.48
CA PRO A 78 8.70 13.00 -12.74
C PRO A 78 8.57 11.46 -12.75
N TYR A 79 8.82 10.77 -11.64
CA TYR A 79 8.93 9.30 -11.56
C TYR A 79 7.81 8.56 -12.30
N ASP A 80 6.54 8.87 -12.00
CA ASP A 80 5.37 8.20 -12.61
C ASP A 80 5.27 8.35 -14.14
N ILE A 81 5.98 9.33 -14.70
CA ILE A 81 6.02 9.59 -16.15
C ILE A 81 7.23 8.93 -16.80
N VAL A 82 8.36 8.86 -16.08
CA VAL A 82 9.67 8.48 -16.64
C VAL A 82 10.12 7.06 -16.29
N VAL A 83 9.45 6.40 -15.34
CA VAL A 83 9.75 5.02 -14.96
C VAL A 83 9.54 4.06 -16.13
N ASP A 84 10.59 3.31 -16.46
CA ASP A 84 10.66 2.38 -17.59
C ASP A 84 10.23 2.97 -18.94
N ALA A 85 10.20 4.31 -19.06
CA ALA A 85 9.82 4.99 -20.29
C ALA A 85 10.93 4.78 -21.35
N PRO A 86 10.60 4.34 -22.57
CA PRO A 86 11.61 4.09 -23.62
C PRO A 86 12.34 5.36 -24.04
N GLN A 87 11.65 6.51 -23.94
CA GLN A 87 12.25 7.83 -24.07
C GLN A 87 11.57 8.84 -23.16
N VAL A 88 12.35 9.77 -22.61
CA VAL A 88 11.81 10.95 -21.93
C VAL A 88 11.61 12.06 -22.97
N PRO A 89 10.38 12.60 -23.14
CA PRO A 89 10.13 13.74 -24.01
C PRO A 89 11.11 14.90 -23.83
N ALA A 90 11.61 15.44 -24.94
CA ALA A 90 12.62 16.51 -24.94
C ALA A 90 12.17 17.76 -24.15
N ALA A 91 10.89 18.12 -24.22
CA ALA A 91 10.33 19.23 -23.46
C ALA A 91 10.43 19.01 -21.94
N MET A 92 10.31 17.77 -21.45
CA MET A 92 10.54 17.48 -20.03
C MET A 92 12.02 17.64 -19.68
N LEU A 93 12.92 17.08 -20.49
CA LEU A 93 14.37 17.24 -20.28
C LEU A 93 14.80 18.71 -20.20
N GLU A 94 14.18 19.57 -21.01
CA GLU A 94 14.46 21.01 -21.07
C GLU A 94 13.77 21.82 -19.97
N LEU A 95 12.54 21.49 -19.56
CA LEU A 95 11.71 22.39 -18.73
C LEU A 95 11.45 21.89 -17.31
N TRP A 96 11.62 20.59 -17.02
CA TRP A 96 11.31 20.08 -15.67
C TRP A 96 12.27 20.67 -14.62
N PRO A 97 11.77 21.16 -13.46
CA PRO A 97 12.62 21.68 -12.40
C PRO A 97 13.56 20.62 -11.82
N ALA A 98 14.73 21.02 -11.35
CA ALA A 98 15.60 20.11 -10.62
C ALA A 98 15.05 19.83 -9.22
N PHE A 99 15.29 18.63 -8.72
CA PHE A 99 15.22 18.35 -7.30
C PHE A 99 16.27 19.17 -6.55
N ASP A 100 15.79 19.95 -5.59
CA ASP A 100 16.60 20.70 -4.64
C ASP A 100 16.21 20.28 -3.22
N PRO A 101 17.11 19.61 -2.46
CA PRO A 101 16.80 19.19 -1.10
C PRO A 101 16.28 20.31 -0.21
N ALA A 102 16.71 21.56 -0.42
CA ALA A 102 16.33 22.72 0.37
C ALA A 102 14.90 23.22 0.08
N THR A 103 14.45 23.16 -1.18
CA THR A 103 13.21 23.82 -1.62
C THR A 103 12.13 22.87 -2.15
N SER A 104 12.49 21.69 -2.68
CA SER A 104 11.54 20.69 -3.15
C SER A 104 10.61 20.26 -2.02
N ARG A 105 9.29 20.26 -2.25
CA ARG A 105 8.32 19.88 -1.22
C ARG A 105 8.28 18.38 -1.00
N ALA A 106 7.95 17.97 0.22
CA ALA A 106 7.64 16.57 0.54
C ALA A 106 6.31 16.14 -0.13
N VAL A 107 6.15 14.85 -0.38
CA VAL A 107 4.93 14.25 -0.94
C VAL A 107 3.76 14.43 0.05
N PRO A 108 2.70 15.19 -0.30
CA PRO A 108 1.63 15.53 0.64
C PRO A 108 0.84 14.32 1.15
N SER A 109 0.68 13.28 0.31
CA SER A 109 -0.10 12.09 0.64
C SER A 109 0.58 11.17 1.67
N TRP A 110 1.88 11.32 1.91
CA TRP A 110 2.62 10.44 2.83
C TRP A 110 2.50 10.87 4.30
N SER A 111 2.34 12.16 4.56
CA SER A 111 1.87 12.77 5.81
C SER A 111 2.19 14.27 5.75
N ILE A 112 1.31 15.14 6.26
CA ILE A 112 1.66 16.55 6.45
C ILE A 112 2.88 16.73 7.36
N LEU A 113 3.15 15.78 8.27
CA LEU A 113 4.31 15.81 9.15
C LEU A 113 5.64 15.67 8.39
N ALA A 114 5.66 15.06 7.20
CA ALA A 114 6.85 14.96 6.38
C ALA A 114 7.36 16.37 5.97
N GLU A 115 6.47 17.23 5.50
CA GLU A 115 6.79 18.62 5.17
C GLU A 115 7.10 19.45 6.42
N CYS A 116 6.38 19.24 7.53
CA CYS A 116 6.69 19.90 8.80
C CYS A 116 8.08 19.53 9.33
N LEU A 117 8.50 18.27 9.21
CA LEU A 117 9.84 17.84 9.62
C LEU A 117 10.91 18.37 8.66
N ARG A 118 10.67 18.30 7.34
CA ARG A 118 11.59 18.83 6.33
C ARG A 118 11.89 20.32 6.54
N THR A 119 10.89 21.09 6.94
CA THR A 119 11.00 22.54 7.19
C THR A 119 11.34 22.89 8.64
N TRP A 120 11.57 21.89 9.49
CA TRP A 120 11.91 22.11 10.88
C TRP A 120 13.29 22.79 11.01
N PRO A 121 13.48 23.74 11.95
CA PRO A 121 14.77 24.38 12.15
C PRO A 121 15.89 23.35 12.42
N GLY A 122 16.93 23.38 11.58
CA GLY A 122 18.06 22.44 11.67
C GLY A 122 17.82 21.08 11.02
N ALA A 123 16.68 20.87 10.34
CA ALA A 123 16.45 19.68 9.56
C ALA A 123 17.49 19.51 8.45
N LYS A 124 17.84 18.26 8.18
CA LYS A 124 18.66 17.82 7.06
C LYS A 124 17.82 16.95 6.15
N ARG A 125 18.07 16.99 4.85
CA ARG A 125 17.39 16.13 3.88
C ARG A 125 18.41 15.45 2.98
N SER A 126 18.20 14.17 2.71
CA SER A 126 19.04 13.42 1.78
C SER A 126 18.82 13.82 0.32
N GLU A 127 19.80 13.54 -0.52
CA GLU A 127 19.86 14.05 -1.90
C GLU A 127 19.14 13.20 -2.95
N HIS A 128 18.60 12.03 -2.59
CA HIS A 128 17.85 11.19 -3.53
C HIS A 128 16.50 11.83 -3.91
N PRO A 129 16.21 12.07 -5.19
CA PRO A 129 15.00 12.80 -5.61
C PRO A 129 13.69 12.10 -5.20
N ASP A 130 13.58 10.78 -5.40
CA ASP A 130 12.32 10.06 -5.18
C ASP A 130 12.16 9.47 -3.78
N SER A 131 13.23 8.95 -3.20
CA SER A 131 13.24 8.31 -1.88
C SER A 131 13.86 9.19 -0.78
N SER A 132 13.88 10.52 -0.91
CA SER A 132 14.53 11.36 0.11
C SER A 132 13.93 11.21 1.51
N PHE A 133 14.79 11.36 2.51
CA PHE A 133 14.46 11.38 3.93
C PHE A 133 14.83 12.74 4.53
N ALA A 134 14.02 13.23 5.47
CA ALA A 134 14.35 14.37 6.32
C ALA A 134 14.63 13.89 7.75
N ALA A 135 15.61 14.50 8.42
CA ALA A 135 15.95 14.20 9.80
C ALA A 135 16.27 15.45 10.61
N VAL A 136 15.97 15.42 11.91
CA VAL A 136 16.25 16.47 12.89
C VAL A 136 16.87 15.82 14.13
N GLY A 137 17.97 16.38 14.64
CA GLY A 137 18.60 15.93 15.88
C GLY A 137 20.07 15.55 15.70
N ARG A 138 20.61 14.87 16.72
CA ARG A 138 22.05 14.62 16.89
C ARG A 138 22.73 13.96 15.68
N TYR A 139 22.01 13.10 14.98
CA TYR A 139 22.51 12.26 13.88
C TYR A 139 21.85 12.59 12.53
N ALA A 140 21.15 13.72 12.43
CA ALA A 140 20.47 14.10 11.19
C ALA A 140 21.40 14.17 9.98
N ASP A 141 22.60 14.76 10.15
CA ASP A 141 23.61 14.83 9.11
C ASP A 141 24.09 13.43 8.68
N GLU A 142 24.41 12.56 9.64
CA GLU A 142 24.90 11.21 9.35
C GLU A 142 23.86 10.39 8.57
N LEU A 143 22.60 10.41 9.01
CA LEU A 143 21.52 9.66 8.37
C LEU A 143 21.28 10.13 6.92
N THR A 144 21.35 11.44 6.66
CA THR A 144 20.91 12.01 5.38
C THR A 144 22.01 12.22 4.35
N GLN A 145 23.28 12.30 4.76
CA GLN A 145 24.40 12.55 3.85
C GLN A 145 24.71 11.35 2.94
N ALA A 146 25.20 11.61 1.72
CA ALA A 146 25.67 10.58 0.78
C ALA A 146 24.67 9.44 0.54
N HIS A 147 23.37 9.78 0.42
CA HIS A 147 22.34 8.83 0.02
C HIS A 147 22.63 8.34 -1.42
N PRO A 148 22.88 7.04 -1.63
CA PRO A 148 23.12 6.48 -2.97
C PRO A 148 22.00 6.83 -3.93
N LEU A 149 22.33 7.19 -5.17
CA LEU A 149 21.34 7.47 -6.22
C LEU A 149 20.82 6.19 -6.88
N ASN A 150 21.65 5.15 -6.97
CA ASN A 150 21.23 3.84 -7.42
C ASN A 150 21.10 2.95 -6.19
N TYR A 151 20.07 2.10 -6.18
CA TYR A 151 19.79 1.22 -5.06
C TYR A 151 19.72 2.00 -3.73
N GLY A 152 19.03 3.14 -3.74
CA GLY A 152 18.87 4.09 -2.65
C GLY A 152 18.14 3.52 -1.43
N MET A 153 17.54 2.33 -1.52
CA MET A 153 17.02 1.61 -0.35
C MET A 153 18.04 0.66 0.29
N GLY A 154 19.22 0.49 -0.32
CA GLY A 154 20.21 -0.52 0.05
C GLY A 154 21.24 -0.12 1.09
N GLU A 155 22.42 -0.71 1.00
CA GLU A 155 23.56 -0.41 1.88
C GLU A 155 24.02 1.04 1.71
N GLY A 156 24.03 1.81 2.80
CA GLY A 156 24.39 3.23 2.79
C GLY A 156 23.19 4.19 2.66
N SER A 157 21.99 3.67 2.43
CA SER A 157 20.74 4.44 2.51
C SER A 157 20.49 4.98 3.94
N PRO A 158 19.64 6.00 4.10
CA PRO A 158 19.16 6.41 5.43
C PRO A 158 18.51 5.26 6.23
N LEU A 159 17.85 4.31 5.57
CA LEU A 159 17.29 3.11 6.21
C LEU A 159 18.38 2.16 6.71
N GLY A 160 19.40 1.89 5.90
CA GLY A 160 20.54 1.07 6.31
C GLY A 160 21.30 1.68 7.48
N LYS A 161 21.47 3.01 7.50
CA LYS A 161 22.06 3.71 8.64
C LYS A 161 21.18 3.66 9.88
N LEU A 162 19.86 3.78 9.75
CA LEU A 162 18.93 3.59 10.87
C LEU A 162 19.13 2.21 11.52
N CYS A 163 19.23 1.14 10.73
CA CYS A 163 19.52 -0.21 11.23
C CYS A 163 20.89 -0.30 11.92
N GLN A 164 21.96 0.25 11.29
CA GLN A 164 23.31 0.26 11.88
C GLN A 164 23.36 0.96 13.24
N ARG A 165 22.52 2.00 13.43
CA ARG A 165 22.37 2.71 14.70
C ARG A 165 21.48 2.01 15.71
N LYS A 166 20.88 0.87 15.36
CA LYS A 166 19.83 0.21 16.15
C LYS A 166 18.71 1.18 16.48
N GLY A 167 18.32 1.97 15.48
CA GLY A 167 17.21 2.89 15.59
C GLY A 167 15.87 2.18 15.72
N ARG A 168 14.80 2.96 15.82
CA ARG A 168 13.43 2.45 15.96
C ARG A 168 12.54 2.98 14.85
N VAL A 169 11.44 2.30 14.61
CA VAL A 169 10.35 2.78 13.75
C VAL A 169 9.10 2.97 14.60
N LEU A 170 8.57 4.19 14.61
CA LEU A 170 7.32 4.55 15.26
C LEU A 170 6.23 4.68 14.17
N LEU A 171 5.27 3.75 14.19
CA LEU A 171 4.02 3.90 13.43
C LEU A 171 3.00 4.56 14.33
N LEU A 172 2.57 5.77 14.00
CA LEU A 172 1.62 6.55 14.75
C LEU A 172 0.30 6.63 13.98
N GLY A 173 -0.57 5.64 14.18
CA GLY A 173 -1.85 5.53 13.46
C GLY A 173 -1.74 5.23 11.97
N ALA A 174 -0.53 5.11 11.44
CA ALA A 174 -0.26 4.65 10.09
C ALA A 174 -0.42 3.11 10.01
N PRO A 175 -0.86 2.57 8.85
CA PRO A 175 -1.01 1.13 8.68
C PRO A 175 0.36 0.42 8.69
N LEU A 176 0.38 -0.87 9.04
CA LEU A 176 1.61 -1.67 9.01
C LEU A 176 2.22 -1.77 7.60
N SER A 177 1.39 -1.71 6.56
CA SER A 177 1.83 -1.65 5.16
C SER A 177 2.64 -0.39 4.79
N SER A 178 2.67 0.63 5.66
CA SER A 178 3.44 1.86 5.42
C SER A 178 4.90 1.81 5.86
N LEU A 179 5.39 0.68 6.36
CA LEU A 179 6.75 0.52 6.88
C LEU A 179 7.79 0.58 5.76
N THR A 180 8.21 1.79 5.38
CA THR A 180 9.25 2.03 4.36
C THR A 180 10.57 1.31 4.67
N LEU A 181 10.86 1.03 5.94
CA LEU A 181 12.02 0.22 6.33
C LEU A 181 12.05 -1.15 5.64
N LEU A 182 10.88 -1.74 5.34
CA LEU A 182 10.82 -3.05 4.71
C LEU A 182 11.29 -3.06 3.25
N HIS A 183 11.38 -1.90 2.58
CA HIS A 183 12.10 -1.81 1.29
C HIS A 183 13.61 -2.08 1.45
N HIS A 184 14.20 -1.76 2.61
CA HIS A 184 15.59 -2.12 2.88
C HIS A 184 15.75 -3.65 3.02
N ALA A 185 14.78 -4.31 3.66
CA ALA A 185 14.74 -5.77 3.74
C ALA A 185 14.53 -6.41 2.36
N GLU A 186 13.61 -5.87 1.54
CA GLU A 186 13.42 -6.28 0.15
C GLU A 186 14.72 -6.13 -0.66
N HIS A 187 15.47 -5.05 -0.49
CA HIS A 187 16.76 -4.84 -1.16
C HIS A 187 17.78 -5.91 -0.75
N LEU A 188 17.91 -6.19 0.55
CA LEU A 188 18.93 -7.10 1.09
C LEU A 188 18.63 -8.59 0.88
N ALA A 189 17.35 -9.00 0.84
CA ALA A 189 16.97 -10.41 0.79
C ALA A 189 17.51 -11.11 -0.46
N ASN A 190 18.18 -12.26 -0.31
CA ASN A 190 18.78 -12.96 -1.43
C ASN A 190 17.78 -13.89 -2.13
N VAL A 191 16.87 -13.31 -2.90
CA VAL A 191 15.82 -14.02 -3.65
C VAL A 191 15.89 -13.67 -5.15
N PRO A 192 15.63 -14.64 -6.05
CA PRO A 192 15.67 -14.40 -7.49
C PRO A 192 14.45 -13.58 -7.95
N GLY A 193 14.57 -12.97 -9.14
CA GLY A 193 13.41 -12.41 -9.84
C GLY A 193 12.87 -11.08 -9.29
N LYS A 194 13.64 -10.37 -8.46
CA LYS A 194 13.28 -9.01 -8.03
C LYS A 194 13.11 -8.09 -9.22
N LYS A 195 11.98 -7.37 -9.28
CA LYS A 195 11.73 -6.37 -10.31
C LYS A 195 12.66 -5.17 -10.10
N VAL A 196 13.36 -4.79 -11.17
CA VAL A 196 14.23 -3.61 -11.24
C VAL A 196 13.56 -2.60 -12.16
N VAL A 197 13.55 -1.35 -11.74
CA VAL A 197 13.08 -0.20 -12.53
C VAL A 197 14.24 0.69 -12.91
N ARG A 198 14.14 1.35 -14.07
CA ARG A 198 15.12 2.33 -14.53
C ARG A 198 14.44 3.59 -14.97
N TYR A 199 14.98 4.73 -14.57
CA TYR A 199 14.34 6.00 -14.83
C TYR A 199 15.33 7.15 -14.76
N LYS A 200 14.91 8.33 -15.23
CA LYS A 200 15.73 9.56 -15.16
C LYS A 200 15.15 10.53 -14.16
N ALA A 201 16.01 11.20 -13.39
CA ALA A 201 15.60 12.25 -12.46
C ALA A 201 16.45 13.53 -12.64
N PRO A 202 15.84 14.73 -12.61
CA PRO A 202 16.59 15.98 -12.63
C PRO A 202 17.01 16.36 -11.21
N ILE A 203 18.30 16.53 -10.97
CA ILE A 203 18.88 16.95 -9.68
C ILE A 203 19.70 18.22 -9.82
N LEU A 204 19.88 18.97 -8.72
CA LEU A 204 20.90 20.01 -8.65
C LEU A 204 22.26 19.41 -8.28
N ARG A 205 23.26 19.63 -9.13
CA ARG A 205 24.66 19.32 -8.83
C ARG A 205 25.51 20.53 -9.15
N ASN A 206 26.24 21.05 -8.16
CA ASN A 206 27.04 22.28 -8.27
C ASN A 206 26.22 23.51 -8.75
N GLY A 207 24.94 23.60 -8.38
CA GLY A 207 24.06 24.70 -8.77
C GLY A 207 23.46 24.57 -10.17
N GLU A 208 23.77 23.51 -10.92
CA GLU A 208 23.23 23.27 -12.26
C GLU A 208 22.27 22.07 -12.26
N ARG A 209 21.19 22.16 -13.05
CA ARG A 209 20.28 21.03 -13.26
C ARG A 209 20.97 19.97 -14.13
N GLN A 210 21.02 18.74 -13.63
CA GLN A 210 21.50 17.58 -14.36
C GLN A 210 20.46 16.46 -14.30
N TRP A 211 20.18 15.84 -15.44
CA TRP A 211 19.42 14.60 -15.50
C TRP A 211 20.36 13.42 -15.29
N ILE A 212 20.04 12.59 -14.32
CA ILE A 212 20.78 11.37 -13.99
C ILE A 212 19.93 10.15 -14.28
N ASP A 213 20.57 9.03 -14.63
CA ASP A 213 19.95 7.72 -14.69
C ASP A 213 20.00 7.08 -13.30
N ILE A 214 18.86 6.53 -12.87
CA ILE A 214 18.68 5.81 -11.61
C ILE A 214 18.20 4.40 -11.91
N GLU A 215 18.80 3.42 -11.23
CA GLU A 215 18.40 2.02 -11.18
C GLU A 215 18.09 1.64 -9.72
N GLU A 216 16.94 1.01 -9.48
CA GLU A 216 16.45 0.62 -8.15
C GLU A 216 15.60 -0.66 -8.25
N PHE A 217 15.45 -1.39 -7.15
CA PHE A 217 14.36 -2.36 -7.04
C PHE A 217 13.01 -1.63 -6.96
N ASP A 218 11.97 -2.15 -7.62
CA ASP A 218 10.66 -1.50 -7.65
C ASP A 218 10.03 -1.41 -6.25
N THR A 219 9.97 -0.21 -5.66
CA THR A 219 9.36 -0.01 -4.34
C THR A 219 7.83 -0.03 -4.38
N ASN A 220 7.20 -0.16 -5.55
CA ASN A 220 5.76 -0.45 -5.66
C ASN A 220 5.47 -1.96 -5.63
N GLY A 221 6.50 -2.80 -5.49
CA GLY A 221 6.39 -4.25 -5.37
C GLY A 221 7.46 -4.95 -6.20
N CYS A 222 8.66 -5.12 -5.64
CA CYS A 222 9.74 -5.80 -6.35
C CYS A 222 9.62 -7.33 -6.30
N LEU A 223 8.81 -7.85 -5.37
CA LEU A 223 8.56 -9.28 -5.17
C LEU A 223 7.15 -9.65 -5.61
N PRO A 224 6.93 -10.85 -6.19
CA PRO A 224 5.63 -11.28 -6.69
C PRO A 224 4.69 -11.77 -5.55
N TRP A 225 4.51 -10.95 -4.50
CA TRP A 225 3.68 -11.28 -3.34
C TRP A 225 2.19 -11.33 -3.66
N ARG A 226 1.50 -12.36 -3.15
CA ARG A 226 0.07 -12.64 -3.43
C ARG A 226 -0.71 -13.11 -2.19
N GLY A 227 -0.36 -12.59 -1.02
CA GLY A 227 -1.08 -12.89 0.21
C GLY A 227 -2.42 -12.16 0.35
N ALA A 228 -3.15 -12.50 1.41
CA ALA A 228 -4.45 -11.91 1.72
C ALA A 228 -4.37 -10.43 2.10
N VAL A 229 -3.22 -9.99 2.61
CA VAL A 229 -2.91 -8.59 2.93
C VAL A 229 -1.66 -8.15 2.16
N ASP A 230 -1.34 -6.87 2.24
CA ASP A 230 -0.08 -6.34 1.72
C ASP A 230 1.16 -7.06 2.29
N LEU A 231 2.25 -7.15 1.51
CA LEU A 231 3.48 -7.86 1.92
C LEU A 231 4.02 -7.32 3.24
N PHE A 232 4.05 -6.00 3.38
CA PHE A 232 4.61 -5.34 4.55
C PHE A 232 3.71 -5.53 5.76
N GLU A 233 2.40 -5.53 5.55
CA GLU A 233 1.44 -5.86 6.59
C GLU A 233 1.57 -7.31 7.06
N ALA A 234 1.78 -8.26 6.14
CA ALA A 234 1.98 -9.67 6.50
C ALA A 234 3.23 -9.85 7.37
N ILE A 235 4.38 -9.34 6.91
CA ILE A 235 5.66 -9.40 7.63
C ILE A 235 5.53 -8.74 8.99
N ALA A 236 5.06 -7.49 9.04
CA ALA A 236 5.01 -6.74 10.28
C ALA A 236 3.96 -7.27 11.27
N SER A 237 2.84 -7.80 10.78
CA SER A 237 1.85 -8.46 11.64
C SER A 237 2.42 -9.71 12.29
N GLN A 238 3.13 -10.55 11.54
CA GLN A 238 3.78 -11.73 12.11
C GLN A 238 4.86 -11.33 13.12
N HIS A 239 5.70 -10.35 12.78
CA HIS A 239 6.72 -9.81 13.69
C HIS A 239 6.14 -9.41 15.05
N VAL A 240 5.03 -8.66 15.03
CA VAL A 240 4.34 -8.22 16.24
C VAL A 240 3.66 -9.37 16.98
N GLN A 241 3.07 -10.34 16.27
CA GLN A 241 2.45 -11.53 16.86
C GLN A 241 3.47 -12.43 17.58
N GLU A 242 4.70 -12.48 17.09
CA GLU A 242 5.83 -13.17 17.74
C GLU A 242 6.38 -12.44 18.97
N GLY A 243 5.78 -11.29 19.32
CA GLY A 243 6.10 -10.53 20.53
C GLY A 243 7.19 -9.48 20.33
N HIS A 244 7.53 -9.14 19.08
CA HIS A 244 8.51 -8.11 18.79
C HIS A 244 7.85 -6.73 18.62
N GLY A 245 8.24 -5.79 19.47
CA GLY A 245 7.73 -4.41 19.49
C GLY A 245 6.69 -4.15 20.58
N VAL A 246 6.31 -2.88 20.71
CA VAL A 246 5.33 -2.42 21.72
C VAL A 246 4.15 -1.75 21.03
N ILE A 247 2.94 -2.10 21.46
CA ILE A 247 1.69 -1.54 20.94
C ILE A 247 1.02 -0.69 22.02
N GLY A 248 0.48 0.46 21.65
CA GLY A 248 -0.29 1.31 22.56
C GLY A 248 -0.94 2.48 21.86
N LEU A 249 -1.39 3.47 22.63
CA LEU A 249 -2.08 4.65 22.11
C LEU A 249 -1.24 5.91 22.24
N VAL A 250 -1.20 6.71 21.18
CA VAL A 250 -0.70 8.09 21.18
C VAL A 250 -1.82 8.99 20.65
N GLY A 251 -2.30 9.92 21.47
CA GLY A 251 -3.65 10.48 21.29
C GLY A 251 -4.68 9.34 21.25
N ALA A 252 -5.50 9.31 20.20
CA ALA A 252 -6.42 8.22 19.88
C ALA A 252 -5.83 7.15 18.93
N ALA A 253 -4.61 7.34 18.44
CA ALA A 253 -4.04 6.49 17.40
C ALA A 253 -3.43 5.21 17.99
N LYS A 254 -3.84 4.04 17.46
CA LYS A 254 -3.10 2.79 17.64
C LYS A 254 -1.72 2.94 17.05
N SER A 255 -0.70 2.71 17.86
CA SER A 255 0.69 2.99 17.52
C SER A 255 1.58 1.80 17.85
N TYR A 256 2.66 1.65 17.09
CA TYR A 256 3.64 0.59 17.22
C TYR A 256 5.04 1.21 17.35
N LEU A 257 5.84 0.73 18.29
CA LEU A 257 7.27 1.02 18.35
C LEU A 257 8.04 -0.27 18.10
N LEU A 258 8.81 -0.29 17.00
CA LEU A 258 9.54 -1.46 16.50
C LEU A 258 11.04 -1.15 16.49
N ASP A 259 11.88 -2.13 16.82
CA ASP A 259 13.34 -2.02 16.63
C ASP A 259 13.67 -2.22 15.15
N ALA A 260 14.38 -1.28 14.54
CA ALA A 260 14.61 -1.28 13.09
C ALA A 260 15.48 -2.45 12.65
N ASP A 261 16.55 -2.76 13.39
CA ASP A 261 17.49 -3.82 13.04
C ASP A 261 16.89 -5.21 13.26
N VAL A 262 16.10 -5.38 14.32
CA VAL A 262 15.36 -6.62 14.60
C VAL A 262 14.25 -6.86 13.57
N LEU A 263 13.46 -5.83 13.23
CA LEU A 263 12.45 -5.92 12.17
C LEU A 263 13.08 -6.22 10.81
N ASN A 264 14.17 -5.54 10.47
CA ASN A 264 14.85 -5.72 9.18
C ASN A 264 15.38 -7.15 9.00
N ARG A 265 16.06 -7.71 10.01
CA ARG A 265 16.52 -9.11 9.95
C ARG A 265 15.36 -10.09 9.84
N PHE A 266 14.32 -9.90 10.66
CA PHE A 266 13.12 -10.73 10.59
C PHE A 266 12.51 -10.73 9.19
N ALA A 267 12.39 -9.54 8.59
CA ALA A 267 11.81 -9.39 7.26
C ALA A 267 12.67 -10.04 6.16
N ILE A 268 14.00 -9.94 6.24
CA ILE A 268 14.91 -10.62 5.31
C ILE A 268 14.71 -12.14 5.39
N ASP A 269 14.77 -12.71 6.60
CA ASP A 269 14.59 -14.16 6.80
C ASP A 269 13.23 -14.62 6.30
N TRP A 270 12.18 -13.83 6.58
CA TRP A 270 10.82 -14.10 6.13
C TRP A 270 10.70 -14.10 4.61
N ILE A 271 11.25 -13.07 3.94
CA ILE A 271 11.25 -12.96 2.47
C ILE A 271 12.03 -14.12 1.85
N GLU A 272 13.22 -14.43 2.37
CA GLU A 272 14.04 -15.52 1.85
C GLU A 272 13.36 -16.88 1.98
N GLN A 273 12.63 -17.12 3.06
CA GLN A 273 11.84 -18.34 3.25
C GLN A 273 10.64 -18.41 2.28
N GLU A 274 9.89 -17.32 2.15
CA GLU A 274 8.69 -17.27 1.30
C GLU A 274 9.04 -17.43 -0.19
N PHE A 275 10.16 -16.86 -0.63
CA PHE A 275 10.56 -16.83 -2.05
C PHE A 275 11.73 -17.78 -2.39
N GLN A 276 12.10 -18.71 -1.50
CA GLN A 276 13.16 -19.70 -1.74
C GLN A 276 12.86 -20.62 -2.94
N HIS A 277 11.58 -20.82 -3.23
CA HIS A 277 11.07 -21.58 -4.37
C HIS A 277 10.10 -20.70 -5.16
N PRO A 278 10.56 -19.97 -6.20
CA PRO A 278 9.68 -19.12 -6.98
C PRO A 278 8.53 -19.95 -7.55
N SER A 279 7.29 -19.55 -7.23
CA SER A 279 6.12 -20.13 -7.87
C SER A 279 6.18 -19.85 -9.37
N GLU A 280 5.90 -20.87 -10.19
CA GLU A 280 5.96 -20.71 -11.64
C GLU A 280 5.05 -19.55 -12.08
N PRO A 281 5.53 -18.66 -12.97
CA PRO A 281 4.66 -17.66 -13.58
C PRO A 281 3.49 -18.38 -14.26
N LEU A 282 2.27 -17.90 -14.02
CA LEU A 282 1.02 -18.58 -14.41
C LEU A 282 0.80 -18.72 -15.93
N GLY A 283 1.73 -18.25 -16.76
CA GLY A 283 1.57 -18.16 -18.21
C GLY A 283 0.63 -17.03 -18.62
N GLU A 284 0.28 -17.02 -19.91
CA GLU A 284 -0.69 -16.08 -20.49
C GLU A 284 -2.09 -16.35 -19.93
N ILE A 285 -2.79 -15.28 -19.52
CA ILE A 285 -4.16 -15.36 -19.00
C ILE A 285 -5.11 -15.09 -20.16
N HIS A 286 -6.07 -15.99 -20.38
CA HIS A 286 -7.12 -15.84 -21.38
C HIS A 286 -8.48 -15.73 -20.69
N VAL A 287 -9.27 -14.71 -21.04
CA VAL A 287 -10.65 -14.55 -20.56
C VAL A 287 -11.61 -14.99 -21.66
N ARG A 288 -12.62 -15.80 -21.29
CA ARG A 288 -13.69 -16.21 -22.21
C ARG A 288 -15.01 -16.39 -21.48
N VAL A 289 -16.08 -16.46 -22.28
CA VAL A 289 -17.40 -16.89 -21.80
C VAL A 289 -17.36 -18.39 -21.47
N ALA A 290 -17.88 -18.74 -20.30
CA ALA A 290 -18.02 -20.13 -19.88
C ALA A 290 -19.13 -20.84 -20.68
N ASP A 291 -18.92 -22.13 -20.94
CA ASP A 291 -19.90 -22.99 -21.61
C ASP A 291 -20.33 -24.17 -20.69
N PRO A 292 -21.36 -24.96 -21.04
CA PRO A 292 -21.84 -26.05 -20.19
C PRO A 292 -20.78 -27.08 -19.77
N ARG A 293 -19.66 -27.19 -20.49
CA ARG A 293 -18.55 -28.07 -20.12
C ARG A 293 -17.73 -27.56 -18.94
N ASP A 294 -17.78 -26.24 -18.66
CA ASP A 294 -17.09 -25.60 -17.55
C ASP A 294 -17.86 -25.70 -16.22
N HIS A 295 -19.04 -26.36 -16.21
CA HIS A 295 -19.96 -26.42 -15.08
C HIS A 295 -19.28 -26.79 -13.76
N ARG A 296 -18.50 -27.88 -13.77
CA ARG A 296 -17.82 -28.38 -12.56
C ARG A 296 -16.78 -27.38 -12.06
N GLU A 297 -16.05 -26.74 -12.97
CA GLU A 297 -14.98 -25.81 -12.66
C GLU A 297 -15.53 -24.48 -12.15
N VAL A 298 -16.66 -23.99 -12.69
CA VAL A 298 -17.40 -22.84 -12.15
C VAL A 298 -17.94 -23.15 -10.75
N ALA A 299 -18.47 -24.36 -10.53
CA ALA A 299 -18.92 -24.80 -9.20
C ALA A 299 -17.77 -24.81 -8.18
N ASN A 300 -16.56 -25.21 -8.60
CA ASN A 300 -15.36 -25.17 -7.76
C ASN A 300 -14.95 -23.74 -7.40
N LEU A 301 -15.02 -22.80 -8.35
CA LEU A 301 -14.72 -21.39 -8.10
C LEU A 301 -15.71 -20.76 -7.11
N LEU A 302 -17.01 -21.06 -7.23
CA LEU A 302 -18.03 -20.62 -6.27
C LEU A 302 -17.81 -21.21 -4.86
N ALA A 303 -17.42 -22.48 -4.78
CA ALA A 303 -17.06 -23.10 -3.51
C ALA A 303 -15.84 -22.46 -2.87
N ALA A 304 -14.78 -22.20 -3.64
CA ALA A 304 -13.58 -21.53 -3.15
C ALA A 304 -13.88 -20.09 -2.69
N MET A 305 -14.73 -19.36 -3.41
CA MET A 305 -15.19 -18.03 -3.01
C MET A 305 -15.94 -18.05 -1.66
N GLU A 306 -16.81 -19.03 -1.44
CA GLU A 306 -17.56 -19.14 -0.18
C GLU A 306 -16.68 -19.65 0.97
N GLU A 307 -15.72 -20.56 0.70
CA GLU A 307 -14.73 -21.00 1.68
C GLU A 307 -13.85 -19.84 2.14
N GLU A 308 -13.39 -18.99 1.23
CA GLU A 308 -12.62 -17.80 1.59
C GLU A 308 -13.44 -16.82 2.43
N ARG A 309 -14.70 -16.61 2.09
CA ARG A 309 -15.59 -15.71 2.84
C ARG A 309 -15.89 -16.24 4.24
N THR A 310 -16.02 -17.55 4.41
CA THR A 310 -16.48 -18.17 5.67
C THR A 310 -15.35 -18.74 6.53
N GLY A 311 -14.17 -18.95 5.94
CA GLY A 311 -13.08 -19.71 6.54
C GLY A 311 -13.37 -21.21 6.71
N THR A 312 -14.41 -21.74 6.07
CA THR A 312 -14.84 -23.14 6.21
C THR A 312 -14.91 -23.85 4.86
N PRO A 313 -14.40 -25.09 4.73
CA PRO A 313 -14.47 -25.83 3.48
C PRO A 313 -15.90 -26.02 2.98
N VAL A 314 -16.16 -25.70 1.71
CA VAL A 314 -17.49 -25.82 1.07
C VAL A 314 -17.41 -26.77 -0.12
N SER A 315 -18.34 -27.73 -0.19
CA SER A 315 -18.44 -28.61 -1.36
C SER A 315 -18.99 -27.88 -2.59
N ALA A 316 -18.33 -28.03 -3.74
CA ALA A 316 -18.78 -27.53 -5.04
C ALA A 316 -20.19 -28.02 -5.43
N SER A 317 -20.59 -29.22 -4.98
CA SER A 317 -21.93 -29.77 -5.22
C SER A 317 -23.07 -28.92 -4.68
N ARG A 318 -22.79 -28.00 -3.74
CA ARG A 318 -23.78 -27.05 -3.21
C ARG A 318 -24.21 -26.02 -4.26
N PHE A 319 -23.38 -25.77 -5.26
CA PHE A 319 -23.56 -24.70 -6.24
C PHE A 319 -24.11 -25.19 -7.58
N THR A 320 -24.35 -26.49 -7.76
CA THR A 320 -24.84 -27.07 -9.02
C THR A 320 -26.03 -26.30 -9.61
N ALA A 321 -27.08 -26.08 -8.83
CA ALA A 321 -28.27 -25.37 -9.31
C ALA A 321 -28.00 -23.89 -9.67
N GLN A 322 -27.12 -23.22 -8.93
CA GLN A 322 -26.73 -21.83 -9.20
C GLN A 322 -25.88 -21.73 -10.48
N VAL A 323 -25.03 -22.72 -10.74
CA VAL A 323 -24.24 -22.81 -11.96
C VAL A 323 -25.15 -23.06 -13.16
N ASP A 324 -26.12 -23.97 -13.04
CA ASP A 324 -27.12 -24.21 -14.09
C ASP A 324 -27.86 -22.91 -14.45
N GLU A 325 -28.37 -22.19 -13.44
CA GLU A 325 -29.05 -20.91 -13.63
C GLU A 325 -28.14 -19.86 -14.32
N SER A 326 -26.85 -19.83 -13.98
CA SER A 326 -25.93 -18.82 -14.51
C SER A 326 -25.43 -19.13 -15.92
N LEU A 327 -25.27 -20.41 -16.27
CA LEU A 327 -24.82 -20.83 -17.60
C LEU A 327 -25.96 -20.86 -18.62
N GLU A 328 -27.19 -21.19 -18.18
CA GLU A 328 -28.37 -21.29 -19.05
C GLU A 328 -29.24 -20.02 -19.03
N GLY A 329 -29.03 -19.13 -18.05
CA GLY A 329 -29.79 -17.91 -17.87
C GLY A 329 -29.75 -16.99 -19.08
N GLN A 330 -30.93 -16.49 -19.49
CA GLN A 330 -31.02 -15.54 -20.61
C GLN A 330 -30.55 -14.15 -20.22
N ASP A 331 -30.62 -13.78 -18.94
CA ASP A 331 -30.21 -12.50 -18.35
C ASP A 331 -28.75 -12.51 -17.85
N ARG A 332 -28.09 -13.68 -17.84
CA ARG A 332 -26.77 -13.88 -17.26
C ARG A 332 -25.71 -14.34 -18.25
N ARG A 333 -24.46 -14.00 -17.95
CA ARG A 333 -23.29 -14.59 -18.59
C ARG A 333 -22.14 -14.76 -17.61
N VAL A 334 -21.55 -15.94 -17.60
CA VAL A 334 -20.38 -16.26 -16.77
C VAL A 334 -19.13 -16.07 -17.62
N PHE A 335 -18.21 -15.25 -17.14
CA PHE A 335 -16.87 -15.07 -17.68
C PHE A 335 -15.89 -15.83 -16.79
N ILE A 336 -14.95 -16.53 -17.41
CA ILE A 336 -13.90 -17.27 -16.73
C ILE A 336 -12.54 -16.86 -17.26
N ALA A 337 -11.58 -16.79 -16.35
CA ALA A 337 -10.18 -16.56 -16.68
C ALA A 337 -9.43 -17.89 -16.57
N GLU A 338 -8.65 -18.23 -17.58
CA GLU A 338 -7.89 -19.46 -17.65
C GLU A 338 -6.40 -19.20 -17.93
N THR A 339 -5.59 -20.06 -17.35
CA THR A 339 -4.16 -20.23 -17.67
C THR A 339 -4.03 -21.49 -18.51
N PRO A 340 -2.86 -21.79 -19.11
CA PRO A 340 -2.65 -23.03 -19.85
C PRO A 340 -2.95 -24.32 -19.06
N HIS A 341 -3.05 -24.23 -17.72
CA HIS A 341 -3.19 -25.38 -16.83
C HIS A 341 -4.51 -25.45 -16.06
N LYS A 342 -5.22 -24.32 -15.85
CA LYS A 342 -6.44 -24.27 -15.02
C LYS A 342 -7.24 -22.97 -15.17
N LEU A 343 -8.52 -23.02 -14.79
CA LEU A 343 -9.30 -21.81 -14.48
C LEU A 343 -8.75 -21.15 -13.21
N VAL A 344 -8.66 -19.83 -13.25
CA VAL A 344 -8.05 -19.00 -12.21
C VAL A 344 -8.97 -17.92 -11.65
N GLY A 345 -10.11 -17.67 -12.30
CA GLY A 345 -11.11 -16.73 -11.82
C GLY A 345 -12.41 -16.79 -12.61
N MET A 346 -13.43 -16.14 -12.08
CA MET A 346 -14.74 -15.95 -12.70
C MET A 346 -15.37 -14.62 -12.32
N LEU A 347 -16.31 -14.19 -13.15
CA LEU A 347 -17.18 -13.06 -12.92
C LEU A 347 -18.51 -13.31 -13.62
N VAL A 348 -19.63 -13.01 -12.97
CA VAL A 348 -20.97 -13.18 -13.54
C VAL A 348 -21.53 -11.81 -13.88
N ALA A 349 -21.92 -11.60 -15.13
CA ALA A 349 -22.66 -10.42 -15.55
C ALA A 349 -24.15 -10.75 -15.61
N ARG A 350 -25.00 -9.99 -14.94
CA ARG A 350 -26.46 -10.06 -15.04
C ARG A 350 -27.02 -8.75 -15.56
N GLY A 351 -27.83 -8.79 -16.62
CA GLY A 351 -28.43 -7.58 -17.15
C GLY A 351 -29.46 -7.82 -18.24
N GLU A 352 -30.46 -6.94 -18.25
CA GLU A 352 -31.52 -6.87 -19.26
C GLU A 352 -31.53 -5.48 -19.90
N SER A 353 -32.02 -5.40 -21.14
CA SER A 353 -32.06 -4.14 -21.87
C SER A 353 -32.92 -3.09 -21.15
N GLY A 354 -32.38 -1.89 -20.98
CA GLY A 354 -33.07 -0.79 -20.30
C GLY A 354 -33.04 -0.85 -18.77
N GLN A 355 -32.35 -1.83 -18.16
CA GLN A 355 -32.13 -1.93 -16.71
C GLN A 355 -30.65 -1.71 -16.37
N PRO A 356 -30.31 -1.40 -15.10
CA PRO A 356 -28.94 -1.47 -14.61
C PRO A 356 -28.38 -2.89 -14.74
N GLY A 357 -27.17 -3.01 -15.29
CA GLY A 357 -26.41 -4.25 -15.30
C GLY A 357 -25.68 -4.44 -13.97
N MET A 358 -25.47 -5.68 -13.56
CA MET A 358 -24.80 -6.04 -12.30
C MET A 358 -23.68 -7.04 -12.55
N LEU A 359 -22.52 -6.77 -11.96
CA LEU A 359 -21.40 -7.71 -11.86
C LEU A 359 -21.45 -8.41 -10.51
N GLU A 360 -21.49 -9.73 -10.54
CA GLU A 360 -21.72 -10.59 -9.38
C GLU A 360 -20.67 -11.70 -9.32
N HIS A 361 -20.51 -12.29 -8.14
CA HIS A 361 -19.66 -13.46 -7.91
C HIS A 361 -18.23 -13.31 -8.45
N ALA A 362 -17.68 -12.10 -8.37
CA ALA A 362 -16.32 -11.80 -8.74
C ALA A 362 -15.32 -12.57 -7.87
N PHE A 363 -14.58 -13.48 -8.47
CA PHE A 363 -13.60 -14.28 -7.76
C PHE A 363 -12.37 -14.56 -8.61
N VAL A 364 -11.20 -14.42 -8.02
CA VAL A 364 -9.92 -14.86 -8.57
C VAL A 364 -9.22 -15.61 -7.45
N TYR A 365 -8.65 -16.78 -7.74
CA TYR A 365 -7.93 -17.55 -6.71
C TYR A 365 -6.86 -16.66 -6.06
N PRO A 366 -6.69 -16.70 -4.72
CA PRO A 366 -5.75 -15.81 -4.02
C PRO A 366 -4.35 -15.80 -4.64
N GLY A 367 -3.81 -16.98 -4.96
CA GLY A 367 -2.49 -17.14 -5.59
C GLY A 367 -2.38 -16.60 -7.01
N THR A 368 -3.47 -16.15 -7.62
CA THR A 368 -3.49 -15.53 -8.96
C THR A 368 -4.00 -14.08 -8.94
N ARG A 369 -4.31 -13.50 -7.77
CA ARG A 369 -4.72 -12.09 -7.64
C ARG A 369 -3.57 -11.13 -7.98
N ARG A 370 -3.92 -9.85 -8.13
CA ARG A 370 -2.99 -8.73 -8.45
C ARG A 370 -2.24 -8.87 -9.79
N GLN A 371 -2.77 -9.67 -10.71
CA GLN A 371 -2.26 -9.84 -12.09
C GLN A 371 -3.21 -9.27 -13.15
N GLY A 372 -4.08 -8.33 -12.79
CA GLY A 372 -5.07 -7.78 -13.73
C GLY A 372 -6.22 -8.73 -14.11
N ILE A 373 -6.22 -10.00 -13.66
CA ILE A 373 -7.25 -11.00 -14.02
C ILE A 373 -8.68 -10.48 -13.81
N LEU A 374 -8.95 -9.90 -12.64
CA LEU A 374 -10.28 -9.37 -12.34
C LEU A 374 -10.63 -8.16 -13.22
N ARG A 375 -9.62 -7.37 -13.62
CA ARG A 375 -9.81 -6.26 -14.55
C ARG A 375 -10.16 -6.75 -15.95
N GLU A 376 -9.47 -7.76 -16.45
CA GLU A 376 -9.79 -8.39 -17.74
C GLU A 376 -11.20 -9.01 -17.73
N LEU A 377 -11.55 -9.72 -16.65
CA LEU A 377 -12.91 -10.23 -16.44
C LEU A 377 -13.95 -9.09 -16.44
N GLU A 378 -13.67 -7.99 -15.76
CA GLU A 378 -14.57 -6.82 -15.68
C GLU A 378 -14.73 -6.12 -17.03
N ILE A 379 -13.67 -6.02 -17.85
CA ILE A 379 -13.73 -5.42 -19.18
C ILE A 379 -14.68 -6.20 -20.08
N GLU A 380 -14.50 -7.52 -20.18
CA GLU A 380 -15.32 -8.40 -21.02
C GLU A 380 -16.79 -8.43 -20.56
N ALA A 381 -17.00 -8.48 -19.24
CA ALA A 381 -18.34 -8.47 -18.66
C ALA A 381 -19.07 -7.14 -18.86
N SER A 382 -18.36 -6.01 -18.69
CA SER A 382 -18.90 -4.68 -18.94
C SER A 382 -19.26 -4.48 -20.41
N ALA A 383 -18.44 -4.97 -21.34
CA ALA A 383 -18.73 -4.94 -22.77
C ALA A 383 -20.03 -5.70 -23.10
N TYR A 384 -20.21 -6.89 -22.53
CA TYR A 384 -21.46 -7.65 -22.69
C TYR A 384 -22.70 -6.90 -22.17
N LEU A 385 -22.63 -6.28 -20.98
CA LEU A 385 -23.76 -5.53 -20.43
C LEU A 385 -24.13 -4.31 -21.30
N LEU A 386 -23.12 -3.63 -21.85
CA LEU A 386 -23.29 -2.52 -22.78
C LEU A 386 -23.97 -2.98 -24.08
N GLU A 387 -23.53 -4.10 -24.67
CA GLU A 387 -24.14 -4.65 -25.88
C GLU A 387 -25.61 -5.06 -25.69
N ARG A 388 -26.01 -5.44 -24.47
CA ARG A 388 -27.43 -5.68 -24.15
C ARG A 388 -28.26 -4.42 -23.95
N GLY A 389 -27.62 -3.25 -23.89
CA GLY A 389 -28.29 -1.98 -23.63
C GLY A 389 -28.64 -1.76 -22.16
N CYS A 390 -27.79 -2.21 -21.23
CA CYS A 390 -27.92 -1.84 -19.83
C CYS A 390 -27.63 -0.34 -19.63
N THR A 391 -28.34 0.30 -18.71
CA THR A 391 -28.27 1.77 -18.52
C THR A 391 -27.12 2.22 -17.62
N SER A 392 -26.59 1.33 -16.79
CA SER A 392 -25.44 1.52 -15.91
C SER A 392 -24.81 0.16 -15.59
N ILE A 393 -23.63 0.16 -14.96
CA ILE A 393 -22.96 -1.06 -14.48
C ILE A 393 -22.71 -0.90 -12.98
N GLY A 394 -23.37 -1.76 -12.22
CA GLY A 394 -23.15 -1.93 -10.78
C GLY A 394 -22.25 -3.13 -10.50
N PHE A 395 -21.63 -3.13 -9.33
CA PHE A 395 -20.82 -4.22 -8.80
C PHE A 395 -21.39 -4.66 -7.45
N GLU A 396 -21.79 -5.93 -7.34
CA GLU A 396 -22.34 -6.48 -6.10
C GLU A 396 -21.20 -6.79 -5.12
N LEU A 397 -21.12 -6.00 -4.06
CA LEU A 397 -20.17 -6.21 -2.96
C LEU A 397 -20.93 -6.48 -1.66
N LYS A 398 -20.76 -7.69 -1.11
CA LYS A 398 -21.28 -7.97 0.23
C LYS A 398 -20.54 -7.12 1.28
N PRO A 399 -21.26 -6.48 2.24
CA PRO A 399 -20.65 -5.52 3.18
C PRO A 399 -19.52 -6.07 4.05
N ASP A 400 -19.54 -7.39 4.31
CA ASP A 400 -18.59 -8.14 5.13
C ASP A 400 -17.35 -8.61 4.34
N ASN A 401 -17.29 -8.40 3.03
CA ASN A 401 -16.19 -8.86 2.19
C ASN A 401 -15.18 -7.74 1.92
N HIS A 402 -14.21 -7.59 2.82
CA HIS A 402 -13.14 -6.59 2.74
C HIS A 402 -12.32 -6.70 1.43
N ALA A 403 -11.97 -7.92 1.01
CA ALA A 403 -11.21 -8.16 -0.22
C ALA A 403 -11.97 -7.70 -1.47
N ALA A 404 -13.29 -7.93 -1.51
CA ALA A 404 -14.12 -7.49 -2.60
C ALA A 404 -14.28 -5.95 -2.63
N ARG A 405 -14.30 -5.28 -1.48
CA ARG A 405 -14.32 -3.80 -1.40
C ARG A 405 -13.04 -3.17 -1.94
N GLU A 406 -11.88 -3.70 -1.57
CA GLU A 406 -10.60 -3.24 -2.13
C GLU A 406 -10.54 -3.45 -3.64
N ALA A 407 -11.01 -4.61 -4.13
CA ALA A 407 -11.09 -4.89 -5.54
C ALA A 407 -12.03 -3.92 -6.29
N GLY A 408 -13.21 -3.63 -5.76
CA GLY A 408 -14.16 -2.68 -6.34
C GLY A 408 -13.59 -1.26 -6.43
N MET A 409 -12.92 -0.79 -5.37
CA MET A 409 -12.23 0.51 -5.38
C MET A 409 -11.13 0.55 -6.45
N ALA A 410 -10.32 -0.51 -6.54
CA ALA A 410 -9.25 -0.61 -7.53
C ALA A 410 -9.76 -0.61 -8.99
N LEU A 411 -10.98 -1.09 -9.22
CA LEU A 411 -11.66 -1.07 -10.52
C LEU A 411 -12.38 0.27 -10.84
N GLY A 412 -12.35 1.22 -9.89
CA GLY A 412 -12.93 2.56 -10.03
C GLY A 412 -14.41 2.65 -9.68
N TYR A 413 -14.96 1.68 -8.94
CA TYR A 413 -16.33 1.74 -8.45
C TYR A 413 -16.40 2.52 -7.14
N ALA A 414 -17.46 3.31 -6.94
CA ALA A 414 -17.71 4.06 -5.71
C ALA A 414 -18.95 3.52 -4.97
N PRO A 415 -18.95 3.54 -3.62
CA PRO A 415 -20.09 3.05 -2.84
C PRO A 415 -21.33 3.94 -3.00
N THR A 416 -22.50 3.33 -3.17
CA THR A 416 -23.84 3.95 -3.08
C THR A 416 -24.61 3.37 -1.88
N GLU A 417 -25.87 3.80 -1.66
CA GLU A 417 -26.69 3.32 -0.53
C GLU A 417 -27.03 1.82 -0.60
N GLU A 418 -27.07 1.22 -1.80
CA GLU A 418 -27.47 -0.18 -2.02
C GLU A 418 -26.52 -0.98 -2.93
N SER A 419 -25.55 -0.34 -3.61
CA SER A 419 -24.65 -0.97 -4.58
C SER A 419 -23.31 -0.23 -4.71
N TRP A 420 -22.44 -0.63 -5.64
CA TRP A 420 -21.29 0.16 -6.07
C TRP A 420 -21.41 0.46 -7.56
N GLU A 421 -21.32 1.72 -7.97
CA GLU A 421 -21.59 2.12 -9.35
C GLU A 421 -20.39 2.86 -9.97
N ARG A 422 -20.24 2.70 -11.28
CA ARG A 422 -19.37 3.52 -12.13
C ARG A 422 -20.22 4.11 -13.24
N ALA A 423 -20.12 5.43 -13.45
CA ALA A 423 -20.70 6.06 -14.63
C ALA A 423 -20.02 5.50 -15.90
N LEU A 424 -20.83 5.16 -16.90
CA LEU A 424 -20.38 4.54 -18.16
C LEU A 424 -19.35 5.38 -18.91
#